data_AF-A0A1F7HX43-F1
#
_entry.id   AF-A0A1F7HX43-F1
#
_cell.length_a   1.000
_cell.length_b   1.000
_cell.length_c   1.000
_cell.angle_alpha   90.00
_cell.angle_beta   90.00
_cell.angle_gamma   90.00
#
_symmetry.space_group_name_H-M   'P 1'
#
loop_
_entity.id
_entity.type
_entity.pdbx_description
1 polymer ?
#
loop_
_entity_poly.entity_id
_entity_poly.type
_entity_poly.pdbx_seq_one_letter_code
_entity_poly.pdbx_strand_id
1 'polypeptide(L)' 'MNVAEDAFDTIMKVTFNTSPESKSSLLVDIENNRKNEIETLNGTLVKFGKEKNIDVPINEMIYGVIKLLNY' A
#
# COMPACT_ATOMS: atom_id res chain seq x y z
N MET A 1 -6.65 7.88 17.27
CA MET A 1 -7.60 7.40 16.25
C MET A 1 -8.06 6.03 16.72
N ASN A 2 -9.36 5.80 16.90
CA ASN A 2 -9.85 4.47 17.26
C ASN A 2 -10.03 3.68 15.96
N VAL A 3 -9.27 2.61 15.79
CA VAL A 3 -9.44 1.69 14.65
C VAL A 3 -10.52 0.70 15.06
N ALA A 4 -11.54 0.49 14.22
CA ALA A 4 -12.57 -0.49 14.51
C ALA A 4 -11.94 -1.88 14.67
N GLU A 5 -12.41 -2.66 15.65
CA GLU A 5 -11.84 -3.99 15.96
C GLU A 5 -11.90 -4.93 14.74
N ASP A 6 -12.92 -4.77 13.90
CA ASP A 6 -13.18 -5.55 12.68
C ASP A 6 -12.66 -4.89 11.40
N ALA A 7 -11.82 -3.85 11.51
CA ALA A 7 -11.34 -3.10 10.34
C ALA A 7 -10.61 -4.00 9.33
N PHE A 8 -9.78 -4.93 9.82
CA PHE A 8 -9.06 -5.86 8.96
C PHE A 8 -10.01 -6.78 8.19
N ASP A 9 -10.97 -7.40 8.88
CA ASP A 9 -11.93 -8.31 8.27
C ASP A 9 -12.84 -7.58 7.26
N THR A 10 -13.22 -6.34 7.58
CA THR A 10 -13.99 -5.49 6.68
C THR A 10 -13.22 -5.18 5.40
N ILE A 11 -11.94 -4.79 5.52
CA ILE A 11 -11.09 -4.51 4.36
C ILE A 11 -10.92 -5.77 3.51
N MET A 12 -10.58 -6.91 4.14
CA MET A 12 -10.40 -8.17 3.44
C MET A 12 -11.68 -8.60 2.71
N LYS A 13 -12.84 -8.46 3.35
CA LYS A 13 -14.14 -8.77 2.74
C LYS A 13 -14.41 -7.90 1.51
N VAL A 14 -14.13 -6.60 1.56
CA VAL A 14 -14.29 -5.72 0.40
C VAL A 14 -13.31 -6.12 -0.71
N THR A 15 -12.06 -6.42 -0.37
CA THR A 15 -11.05 -6.87 -1.34
C THR A 15 -11.47 -8.16 -2.04
N PHE A 16 -11.97 -9.17 -1.31
CA PHE A 16 -12.43 -10.43 -1.89
C PHE A 16 -13.67 -10.30 -2.77
N ASN A 17 -14.52 -9.30 -2.52
CA ASN A 17 -15.72 -9.05 -3.32
C ASN A 17 -15.49 -8.04 -4.46
N THR A 18 -14.28 -7.52 -4.60
CA THR A 18 -13.91 -6.65 -5.72
C THR A 18 -13.73 -7.50 -6.98
N SER A 19 -14.11 -6.97 -8.14
CA SER A 19 -13.98 -7.70 -9.41
C SER A 19 -12.51 -8.11 -9.65
N PRO A 20 -12.23 -9.34 -10.09
CA PRO A 20 -10.86 -9.77 -10.43
C PRO A 20 -10.17 -8.89 -11.48
N GLU A 21 -10.96 -8.23 -12.34
CA GLU A 21 -10.47 -7.33 -13.39
C GLU A 21 -10.21 -5.90 -12.89
N SER A 22 -10.59 -5.59 -11.65
CA SER A 22 -10.38 -4.24 -11.09
C SER A 22 -8.90 -3.98 -10.84
N LYS A 23 -8.41 -2.85 -11.34
CA LYS A 23 -7.07 -2.34 -11.06
C LYS A 23 -7.13 -1.25 -10.01
N SER A 24 -6.17 -1.25 -9.08
CA SER A 24 -5.97 -0.12 -8.17
C SER A 24 -5.48 1.10 -8.94
N SER A 25 -5.79 2.31 -8.45
CA SER A 25 -5.28 3.56 -9.04
C SER A 25 -3.76 3.56 -9.16
N LEU A 26 -3.07 3.08 -8.12
CA LEU A 26 -1.62 2.97 -8.10
C LEU A 26 -1.09 2.05 -9.21
N LEU A 27 -1.73 0.91 -9.48
CA LEU A 27 -1.36 0.03 -10.60
C LEU A 27 -1.58 0.73 -11.94
N VAL A 28 -2.71 1.41 -12.11
CA VAL A 28 -3.00 2.17 -13.34
C VAL A 28 -1.97 3.26 -13.57
N ASP A 29 -1.49 3.94 -12.54
CA ASP A 29 -0.45 4.96 -12.68
C ASP A 29 0.90 4.36 -13.07
N ILE A 30 1.28 3.21 -12.49
CA ILE A 30 2.49 2.46 -12.89
C ILE A 30 2.42 2.09 -14.38
N GLU A 31 1.33 1.45 -14.82
CA GLU A 31 1.17 1.01 -16.21
C GLU A 31 1.23 2.17 -17.23
N ASN A 32 0.86 3.37 -16.80
CA ASN A 32 0.85 4.57 -17.63
C ASN A 32 2.07 5.48 -17.42
N ASN A 33 3.10 5.04 -16.69
CA ASN A 33 4.28 5.84 -16.34
C ASN A 33 3.93 7.21 -15.74
N ARG A 34 2.90 7.26 -14.89
CA ARG A 34 2.47 8.46 -14.17
C ARG A 34 3.03 8.47 -12.76
N LYS A 35 3.19 9.68 -12.21
CA LYS A 35 3.48 9.85 -10.80
C LYS A 35 2.36 9.20 -9.98
N ASN A 36 2.74 8.36 -9.03
CA ASN A 36 1.81 7.60 -8.18
C ASN A 36 2.02 7.93 -6.69
N GLU A 37 1.22 7.32 -5.83
CA GLU A 37 1.12 7.63 -4.40
C GLU A 37 2.02 6.74 -3.50
N ILE A 38 2.98 5.99 -4.07
CA ILE A 38 3.80 5.02 -3.31
C ILE A 38 4.58 5.65 -2.14
N GLU A 39 5.08 6.88 -2.34
CA GLU A 39 5.79 7.64 -1.30
C GLU A 39 4.85 8.04 -0.15
N THR A 40 3.63 8.47 -0.48
CA THR A 40 2.63 8.89 0.51
C THR A 40 2.06 7.71 1.28
N LEU A 41 1.87 6.56 0.63
CA LEU A 41 1.27 5.36 1.23
C LEU A 41 2.30 4.50 1.97
N ASN A 42 2.99 3.60 1.27
CA ASN A 42 3.94 2.67 1.90
C ASN A 42 5.20 3.39 2.41
N GLY A 43 5.68 4.41 1.69
CA GLY A 43 6.86 5.19 2.11
C GLY A 43 6.67 5.85 3.48
N THR A 44 5.51 6.49 3.70
CA THR A 44 5.14 7.06 5.00
C THR A 44 5.05 5.99 6.09
N LEU A 45 4.45 4.83 5.80
CA LEU A 45 4.31 3.77 6.79
C LEU A 45 5.67 3.18 7.19
N VAL A 46 6.59 3.00 6.24
CA VAL A 46 7.98 2.59 6.51
C VAL A 46 8.70 3.64 7.36
N LYS A 47 8.53 4.92 7.05
CA LYS A 47 9.11 6.01 7.84
C LYS A 47 8.59 5.98 9.29
N PHE A 48 7.28 5.87 9.48
CA PHE A 48 6.68 5.81 10.82
C PHE A 48 7.06 4.53 11.57
N GLY A 49 7.16 3.38 10.90
CA GLY A 49 7.66 2.15 11.49
C GLY A 49 9.05 2.35 12.10
N LYS A 50 9.97 2.95 11.34
CA LYS A 50 11.32 3.29 11.81
C LYS A 50 11.32 4.26 12.99
N GLU A 51 10.56 5.35 12.91
CA GLU A 51 10.45 6.34 14.00
C GLU A 51 9.89 5.75 15.30
N LYS A 52 9.07 4.70 15.22
CA LYS A 52 8.44 4.03 16.36
C LYS A 52 9.12 2.72 16.76
N ASN A 53 10.20 2.32 16.08
CA ASN A 53 10.83 0.99 16.23
C ASN A 53 9.82 -0.16 16.08
N ILE A 54 8.95 -0.06 15.08
CA ILE A 54 7.98 -1.10 14.68
C ILE A 54 8.40 -1.64 13.31
N ASP A 55 8.67 -2.93 13.26
CA ASP A 55 9.00 -3.61 12.00
C ASP A 55 7.77 -3.68 11.09
N VAL A 56 7.95 -3.23 9.84
CA VAL A 56 6.90 -3.26 8.80
C VAL A 56 7.41 -3.92 7.51
N PRO A 57 7.94 -5.15 7.58
CA PRO A 57 8.73 -5.76 6.51
C PRO A 57 7.98 -5.89 5.19
N ILE A 58 6.66 -6.13 5.23
CA ILE A 58 5.83 -6.21 4.03
C ILE A 58 5.74 -4.85 3.34
N ASN A 59 5.61 -3.76 4.10
CA ASN A 59 5.57 -2.41 3.52
C ASN A 59 6.93 -1.98 2.97
N GLU A 60 8.02 -2.38 3.61
CA GLU A 60 9.38 -2.13 3.12
C GLU A 60 9.62 -2.82 1.77
N MET A 61 9.21 -4.08 1.65
CA MET A 61 9.29 -4.85 0.41
C MET A 61 8.46 -4.19 -0.71
N ILE A 62 7.18 -3.90 -0.46
CA ILE A 62 6.28 -3.28 -1.46
C ILE A 62 6.83 -1.93 -1.92
N TYR A 63 7.24 -1.08 -0.97
CA TYR A 63 7.82 0.23 -1.27
C TYR A 63 9.09 0.09 -2.12
N GLY A 64 10.00 -0.82 -1.77
CA GLY A 64 11.24 -1.05 -2.51
C GLY A 64 11.00 -1.55 -3.93
N VAL A 65 10.13 -2.54 -4.11
CA VAL A 65 9.82 -3.12 -5.44
C VAL A 65 9.18 -2.08 -6.36
N ILE A 66 8.15 -1.36 -5.90
CA ILE A 66 7.47 -0.37 -6.74
C ILE A 66 8.40 0.80 -7.06
N LYS A 67 9.26 1.20 -6.12
CA LYS A 67 10.25 2.24 -6.39
C LYS A 67 11.21 1.83 -7.51
N LEU A 68 11.66 0.57 -7.53
CA LEU A 68 12.49 0.04 -8.61
C LEU A 68 11.78 0.00 -9.98
N LEU A 69 10.45 -0.20 -10.02
CA LEU A 69 9.68 -0.18 -11.27
C LEU A 69 9.51 1.22 -11.86
N ASN A 70 9.65 2.27 -11.04
CA ASN A 70 9.45 3.67 -11.43
C ASN A 70 10.77 4.37 -11.84
N TYR A 71 11.91 3.68 -11.77
CA TYR A 71 13.23 4.14 -12.24
C TYR A 71 13.66 3.35 -13.47
#